data_AF-A0A167KCH3-F1
#
_entry.id   AF-A0A167KCH3-F1
#
_cell.length_a   1.000
_cell.length_b   1.000
_cell.length_c   1.000
_cell.angle_alpha   90.00
_cell.angle_beta   90.00
_cell.angle_gamma   90.00
#
_symmetry.space_group_name_H-M   'P 1'
#
loop_
_entity.id
_entity.type
_entity.pdbx_description
1 polymer ?
#
loop_
_entity_poly.entity_id
_entity_poly.type
_entity_poly.pdbx_seq_one_letter_code
_entity_poly.pdbx_strand_id
1 'polypeptide(L)'
;MAFGHYVLVLAICFLNLGFASPVVAPMANSTGISWHPAGYTQSTCEPSTFSASPNTDAANWRECASLYSSWTSTNGTFSLGNVDDSGFTPILHTTDCTLGVKPANPSQGPFTIGDRDIKTLLDTSLRQFSEGTDLRVTGIVRCASAMGRKGDVNWRISKS
;
A
#
# COMPACT_ATOMS: atom_id res chain seq x y z
N MET A 1 36.37 44.79 -49.79
CA MET A 1 35.86 45.00 -48.43
C MET A 1 34.50 44.36 -48.33
N ALA A 2 34.34 43.47 -47.33
CA ALA A 2 33.11 42.93 -46.71
C ALA A 2 31.95 42.42 -47.58
N PHE A 3 31.66 41.11 -47.48
CA PHE A 3 30.29 40.60 -47.28
C PHE A 3 30.36 39.34 -46.39
N GLY A 4 29.92 39.51 -45.14
CA GLY A 4 29.94 38.48 -44.10
C GLY A 4 28.80 37.47 -44.26
N HIS A 5 29.10 36.21 -43.98
CA HIS A 5 28.12 35.15 -43.81
C HIS A 5 28.12 34.75 -42.33
N TYR A 6 27.09 35.15 -41.59
CA TYR A 6 26.84 34.67 -40.24
C TYR A 6 25.92 33.45 -40.31
N VAL A 7 26.45 32.27 -40.04
CA VAL A 7 25.64 31.04 -39.83
C VAL A 7 25.25 31.00 -38.36
N LEU A 8 23.97 31.23 -38.09
CA LEU A 8 23.38 31.15 -36.75
C LEU A 8 23.02 29.69 -36.47
N VAL A 9 23.81 29.00 -35.65
CA VAL A 9 23.52 27.63 -35.20
C VAL A 9 22.60 27.70 -33.99
N LEU A 10 21.32 27.36 -34.17
CA LEU A 10 20.34 27.21 -33.09
C LEU A 10 20.62 25.89 -32.35
N ALA A 11 21.20 26.00 -31.15
CA ALA A 11 21.29 24.90 -30.21
C ALA A 11 19.91 24.65 -29.56
N ILE A 12 19.27 23.54 -29.93
CA ILE A 12 18.01 23.09 -29.32
C ILE A 12 18.36 22.34 -28.03
N CYS A 13 18.19 23.01 -26.89
CA CYS A 13 18.24 22.37 -25.58
C CYS A 13 16.96 21.55 -25.37
N PHE A 14 17.07 20.22 -25.46
CA PHE A 14 16.01 19.31 -25.03
C PHE A 14 15.94 19.34 -23.49
N LEU A 15 14.99 20.10 -22.95
CA LEU A 15 14.56 20.01 -21.56
C LEU A 15 13.89 18.64 -21.35
N ASN A 16 14.62 17.71 -20.71
CA ASN A 16 14.02 16.49 -20.18
C ASN A 16 13.11 16.87 -19.01
N LEU A 17 11.81 16.95 -19.27
CA LEU A 17 10.78 16.93 -18.24
C LEU A 17 10.80 15.54 -17.59
N GLY A 18 11.63 15.36 -16.56
CA GLY A 18 11.57 14.20 -15.70
C GLY A 18 10.26 14.23 -14.92
N PHE A 19 9.29 13.41 -15.33
CA PHE A 19 8.12 13.12 -14.51
C PHE A 19 8.61 12.39 -13.25
N ALA A 20 8.71 13.12 -12.14
CA ALA A 20 8.84 12.52 -10.83
C ALA A 20 7.52 11.79 -10.55
N SER A 21 7.49 10.48 -10.80
CA SER A 21 6.40 9.65 -10.30
C SER A 21 6.45 9.72 -8.78
N PRO A 22 5.33 9.93 -8.07
CA PRO A 22 5.30 9.72 -6.63
C PRO A 22 5.61 8.25 -6.39
N VAL A 23 6.83 7.96 -5.93
CA VAL A 23 7.20 6.63 -5.47
C VAL A 23 6.43 6.41 -4.18
N VAL A 24 5.35 5.64 -4.25
CA VAL A 24 4.70 5.11 -3.05
C VAL A 24 5.67 4.11 -2.44
N ALA A 25 6.47 4.57 -1.48
CA ALA A 25 7.34 3.70 -0.73
C ALA A 25 6.52 2.94 0.33
N PRO A 26 6.80 1.65 0.60
CA PRO A 26 6.27 1.00 1.78
C PRO A 26 6.68 1.79 3.02
N MET A 27 5.78 1.87 4.01
CA MET A 27 6.07 2.39 5.35
C MET A 27 6.95 1.41 6.12
N ALA A 28 8.04 0.97 5.52
CA ALA A 28 8.95 -0.02 6.07
C ALA A 28 10.13 0.74 6.68
N ASN A 29 10.02 1.13 7.96
CA ASN A 29 11.16 1.13 8.91
C ASN A 29 10.91 1.76 10.29
N SER A 30 9.76 2.37 10.61
CA SER A 30 9.61 3.01 11.95
C SER A 30 8.53 2.43 12.87
N THR A 31 7.71 1.48 12.42
CA THR A 31 6.52 1.00 13.16
C THR A 31 6.48 -0.51 13.42
N GLY A 32 7.64 -1.17 13.39
CA GLY A 32 7.70 -2.64 13.57
C GLY A 32 7.26 -3.44 12.34
N ILE A 33 7.10 -2.77 11.19
CA ILE A 33 6.76 -3.36 9.90
C ILE A 33 7.98 -3.28 8.97
N SER A 34 8.34 -4.40 8.36
CA SER A 34 9.39 -4.46 7.34
C SER A 34 8.87 -5.06 6.04
N TRP A 35 9.41 -4.60 4.91
CA TRP A 35 9.09 -5.12 3.58
C TRP A 35 10.23 -6.02 3.09
N HIS A 36 9.88 -7.20 2.58
CA HIS A 36 10.80 -8.20 2.05
C HIS A 36 10.45 -8.50 0.59
N PRO A 37 11.17 -7.92 -0.39
CA PRO A 37 10.93 -8.18 -1.81
C PRO A 37 11.11 -9.65 -2.18
N ALA A 38 10.35 -10.13 -3.17
CA ALA A 38 10.49 -11.47 -3.74
C ALA A 38 10.39 -11.45 -5.27
N GLY A 39 10.98 -12.43 -5.94
CA GLY A 39 10.92 -12.57 -7.40
C GLY A 39 9.56 -13.04 -7.94
N TYR A 40 8.64 -13.42 -7.05
CA TYR A 40 7.32 -13.93 -7.38
C TYR A 40 6.29 -13.50 -6.33
N THR A 41 5.02 -13.46 -6.73
CA THR A 41 3.91 -13.07 -5.85
C THR A 41 3.75 -14.05 -4.68
N GLN A 42 3.51 -13.50 -3.50
CA GLN A 42 3.39 -14.21 -2.23
C GLN A 42 1.95 -14.13 -1.73
N SER A 43 1.45 -15.25 -1.22
CA SER A 43 0.20 -15.29 -0.45
C SER A 43 0.45 -16.15 0.79
N THR A 44 0.29 -15.54 1.95
CA THR A 44 0.59 -16.12 3.26
C THR A 44 -0.65 -16.16 4.15
N CYS A 45 -1.74 -15.56 3.70
CA CYS A 45 -2.97 -15.45 4.44
C CYS A 45 -4.11 -16.33 3.89
N GLU A 46 -5.17 -16.50 4.68
CA GLU A 46 -6.47 -17.02 4.24
C GLU A 46 -7.32 -15.90 3.63
N PRO A 47 -8.42 -16.23 2.92
CA PRO A 47 -9.38 -15.23 2.48
C PRO A 47 -9.83 -14.32 3.63
N SER A 48 -9.88 -13.03 3.36
CA SER A 48 -10.29 -12.02 4.33
C SER A 48 -11.80 -11.91 4.44
N THR A 49 -12.27 -11.50 5.62
CA THR A 49 -13.62 -10.93 5.77
C THR A 49 -13.64 -9.46 5.34
N PHE A 50 -14.83 -8.95 5.00
CA PHE A 50 -15.02 -7.55 4.59
C PHE A 50 -16.32 -7.03 5.21
N SER A 51 -16.28 -5.83 5.77
CA SER A 51 -17.42 -5.15 6.37
C SER A 51 -17.27 -3.64 6.27
N ALA A 52 -18.39 -2.93 6.17
CA ALA A 52 -18.38 -1.47 6.22
C ALA A 52 -17.76 -1.02 7.54
N SER A 53 -16.78 -0.12 7.47
CA SER A 53 -16.13 0.39 8.67
C SER A 53 -17.04 1.41 9.38
N PRO A 54 -17.24 1.32 10.71
CA PRO A 54 -17.96 2.33 11.46
C PRO A 54 -17.15 3.62 11.65
N ASN A 55 -15.89 3.65 11.18
CA ASN A 55 -15.05 4.85 11.24
C ASN A 55 -15.66 5.98 10.40
N THR A 56 -15.65 7.19 10.95
CA THR A 56 -16.11 8.41 10.27
C THR A 56 -15.08 8.94 9.26
N ASP A 57 -13.81 8.56 9.40
CA ASP A 57 -12.72 9.03 8.55
C ASP A 57 -12.60 8.16 7.28
N ALA A 58 -13.52 8.36 6.35
CA ALA A 58 -13.50 7.67 5.06
C ALA A 58 -12.29 8.07 4.21
N ALA A 59 -11.68 7.08 3.57
CA ALA A 59 -10.64 7.32 2.58
C ALA A 59 -11.26 7.83 1.27
N ASN A 60 -10.49 8.56 0.47
CA ASN A 60 -10.89 8.87 -0.88
C ASN A 60 -10.63 7.66 -1.79
N TRP A 61 -11.68 7.10 -2.42
CA TRP A 61 -11.51 5.88 -3.23
C TRP A 61 -10.55 6.06 -4.40
N ARG A 62 -10.43 7.28 -4.96
CA ARG A 62 -9.51 7.57 -6.08
C ARG A 62 -8.06 7.48 -5.63
N GLU A 63 -7.77 7.95 -4.43
CA GLU A 63 -6.45 7.82 -3.82
C GLU A 63 -6.15 6.35 -3.50
N CYS A 64 -7.12 5.60 -3.01
CA CYS A 64 -6.95 4.15 -2.82
C CYS A 64 -6.76 3.39 -4.14
N ALA A 65 -7.41 3.81 -5.23
CA ALA A 65 -7.20 3.23 -6.55
C ALA A 65 -5.81 3.57 -7.11
N SER A 66 -5.32 4.79 -6.86
CA SER A 66 -3.94 5.20 -7.16
C SER A 66 -2.93 4.35 -6.40
N LEU A 67 -3.13 4.19 -5.09
CA LEU A 67 -2.31 3.35 -4.21
C LEU A 67 -2.28 1.89 -4.68
N TYR A 68 -3.43 1.32 -5.03
CA TYR A 68 -3.52 -0.02 -5.58
C TYR A 68 -2.72 -0.13 -6.87
N SER A 69 -2.91 0.80 -7.80
CA SER A 69 -2.24 0.82 -9.11
C SER A 69 -0.71 0.86 -8.98
N SER A 70 -0.18 1.69 -8.06
CA SER A 70 1.26 1.81 -7.84
C SER A 70 1.90 0.55 -7.23
N TRP A 71 1.12 -0.32 -6.60
CA TRP A 71 1.58 -1.53 -5.91
C TRP A 71 1.33 -2.83 -6.68
N THR A 72 0.54 -2.81 -7.75
CA THR A 72 0.16 -4.03 -8.49
C THR A 72 1.34 -4.85 -9.00
N SER A 73 2.44 -4.20 -9.38
CA SER A 73 3.66 -4.85 -9.91
C SER A 73 4.66 -5.29 -8.82
N THR A 74 4.43 -4.90 -7.56
CA THR A 74 5.36 -5.17 -6.47
C THR A 74 5.12 -6.57 -5.87
N ASN A 75 6.18 -7.35 -5.67
CA ASN A 75 6.11 -8.72 -5.16
C ASN A 75 6.97 -8.87 -3.91
N GLY A 76 6.46 -9.58 -2.90
CA GLY A 76 7.14 -9.74 -1.62
C GLY A 76 6.18 -9.92 -0.44
N THR A 77 6.69 -9.71 0.76
CA THR A 77 5.91 -9.84 2.00
C THR A 77 6.15 -8.67 2.93
N PHE A 78 5.12 -8.30 3.68
CA PHE A 78 5.24 -7.51 4.90
C PHE A 78 5.45 -8.43 6.09
N SER A 79 6.44 -8.13 6.93
CA SER A 79 6.62 -8.75 8.24
C SER A 79 6.19 -7.75 9.31
N LEU A 80 5.27 -8.15 10.16
CA LEU A 80 4.71 -7.37 11.28
C LEU A 80 5.35 -7.90 12.56
N GLY A 81 6.55 -7.42 12.90
CA GLY A 81 7.35 -7.91 14.02
C GLY A 81 7.04 -7.25 15.35
N ASN A 82 6.85 -5.94 15.37
CA ASN A 82 6.61 -5.15 16.59
C ASN A 82 5.38 -4.26 16.44
N VAL A 83 4.28 -4.82 15.91
CA VAL A 83 3.00 -4.12 15.79
C VAL A 83 2.17 -4.40 17.04
N ASP A 84 1.78 -3.35 17.76
CA ASP A 84 0.93 -3.46 18.95
C ASP A 84 -0.56 -3.68 18.59
N ASP A 85 -1.41 -3.89 19.61
CA ASP A 85 -2.86 -4.05 19.47
C ASP A 85 -3.65 -2.78 19.81
N SER A 86 -2.95 -1.68 20.11
CA SER A 86 -3.52 -0.41 20.56
C SER A 86 -4.07 0.43 19.41
N GLY A 87 -3.53 0.26 18.20
CA GLY A 87 -3.92 1.02 17.01
C GLY A 87 -3.71 0.25 15.71
N PHE A 88 -4.23 0.81 14.61
CA PHE A 88 -3.93 0.30 13.27
C PHE A 88 -2.64 0.94 12.78
N THR A 89 -1.62 0.12 12.56
CA THR A 89 -0.35 0.56 12.00
C THR A 89 -0.43 0.56 10.48
N PRO A 90 -0.13 1.68 9.80
CA PRO A 90 -0.14 1.73 8.35
C PRO A 90 0.91 0.78 7.73
N ILE A 91 0.48 -0.03 6.75
CA ILE A 91 1.39 -0.82 5.89
C ILE A 91 1.61 -0.16 4.54
N LEU A 92 0.54 0.45 4.00
CA LEU A 92 0.53 1.21 2.76
C LEU A 92 -0.25 2.50 3.00
N HIS A 93 0.23 3.60 2.43
CA HIS A 93 -0.49 4.86 2.49
C HIS A 93 -0.17 5.73 1.27
N THR A 94 -1.08 6.64 0.99
CA THR A 94 -0.93 7.81 0.12
C THR A 94 -1.74 8.95 0.76
N THR A 95 -1.89 10.07 0.07
CA THR A 95 -2.83 11.13 0.43
C THR A 95 -4.23 10.54 0.62
N ASP A 96 -4.91 10.81 1.73
CA ASP A 96 -6.31 10.41 2.00
C ASP A 96 -6.65 8.91 1.80
N CYS A 97 -5.66 8.02 1.80
CA CYS A 97 -5.88 6.58 1.82
C CYS A 97 -4.75 5.85 2.54
N THR A 98 -5.10 5.14 3.60
CA THR A 98 -4.21 4.28 4.38
C THR A 98 -4.81 2.90 4.54
N LEU A 99 -4.02 1.87 4.22
CA LEU A 99 -4.27 0.49 4.64
C LEU A 99 -3.50 0.26 5.93
N GLY A 100 -4.23 0.11 7.03
CA GLY A 100 -3.68 -0.16 8.35
C GLY A 100 -3.96 -1.59 8.80
N VAL A 101 -3.06 -2.14 9.61
CA VAL A 101 -3.15 -3.49 10.18
C VAL A 101 -2.95 -3.47 11.69
N LYS A 102 -3.54 -4.44 12.36
CA LYS A 102 -3.47 -4.61 13.82
C LYS A 102 -3.65 -6.07 14.20
N PRO A 103 -2.60 -6.76 14.70
CA PRO A 103 -2.73 -8.11 15.23
C PRO A 103 -3.84 -8.20 16.28
N ALA A 104 -4.66 -9.25 16.23
CA ALA A 104 -5.61 -9.53 17.30
C ALA A 104 -4.90 -10.02 18.58
N ASN A 105 -3.73 -10.63 18.42
CA ASN A 105 -2.86 -11.06 19.51
C ASN A 105 -1.38 -10.87 19.10
N PRO A 106 -0.72 -9.77 19.54
CA PRO A 106 0.67 -9.48 19.18
C PRO A 106 1.66 -10.58 19.58
N SER A 107 1.37 -11.36 20.63
CA SER A 107 2.23 -12.47 21.10
C SER A 107 2.32 -13.64 20.11
N GLN A 108 1.48 -13.67 19.07
CA GLN A 108 1.59 -14.68 18.00
C GLN A 108 2.53 -14.25 16.87
N GLY A 109 2.95 -12.97 16.85
CA GLY A 109 3.82 -12.43 15.81
C GLY A 109 5.26 -12.99 15.85
N PRO A 110 6.12 -12.62 14.87
CA PRO A 110 5.79 -11.82 13.69
C PRO A 110 4.72 -12.46 12.80
N PHE A 111 3.87 -11.63 12.20
CA PHE A 111 2.93 -12.05 11.15
C PHE A 111 3.50 -11.71 9.79
N THR A 112 3.24 -12.56 8.80
CA THR A 112 3.67 -12.33 7.41
C THR A 112 2.45 -12.16 6.53
N ILE A 113 2.38 -11.05 5.78
CA ILE A 113 1.31 -10.75 4.81
C ILE A 113 1.92 -10.65 3.41
N GLY A 114 1.44 -11.47 2.48
CA GLY A 114 1.94 -11.50 1.10
C GLY A 114 1.38 -10.36 0.24
N ASP A 115 2.13 -9.97 -0.80
CA ASP A 115 1.68 -8.96 -1.76
C ASP A 115 0.32 -9.30 -2.40
N ARG A 116 0.06 -10.58 -2.67
CA ARG A 116 -1.23 -11.02 -3.21
C ARG A 116 -2.36 -10.71 -2.26
N ASP A 117 -2.14 -10.97 -0.97
CA ASP A 117 -3.15 -10.75 0.07
C ASP A 117 -3.47 -9.25 0.16
N ILE A 118 -2.45 -8.38 0.15
CA ILE A 118 -2.62 -6.92 0.13
C ILE A 118 -3.37 -6.43 -1.11
N LYS A 119 -3.00 -6.94 -2.30
CA LYS A 119 -3.68 -6.61 -3.55
C LYS A 119 -5.15 -7.03 -3.50
N THR A 120 -5.45 -8.21 -2.97
CA THR A 120 -6.82 -8.70 -2.81
C THR A 120 -7.63 -7.85 -1.81
N LEU A 121 -7.03 -7.40 -0.70
CA LEU A 121 -7.68 -6.48 0.23
C LEU A 121 -8.07 -5.17 -0.47
N LEU A 122 -7.15 -4.54 -1.19
CA LEU A 122 -7.40 -3.28 -1.89
C LEU A 122 -8.40 -3.44 -3.04
N ASP A 123 -8.24 -4.44 -3.91
CA ASP A 123 -9.13 -4.67 -5.07
C ASP A 123 -10.56 -4.97 -4.63
N THR A 124 -10.75 -5.87 -3.66
CA THR A 124 -12.09 -6.21 -3.15
C THR A 124 -12.76 -5.01 -2.51
N SER A 125 -12.01 -4.25 -1.71
CA SER A 125 -12.47 -3.03 -1.08
C SER A 125 -12.96 -2.00 -2.10
N LEU A 126 -12.14 -1.71 -3.12
CA LEU A 126 -12.47 -0.77 -4.17
C LEU A 126 -13.71 -1.19 -4.96
N ARG A 127 -13.86 -2.49 -5.24
CA ARG A 127 -14.99 -3.02 -6.03
C ARG A 127 -16.31 -3.04 -5.27
N GLN A 128 -16.28 -3.33 -3.97
CA GLN A 128 -17.49 -3.63 -3.20
C GLN A 128 -17.91 -2.54 -2.22
N PHE A 129 -16.99 -1.66 -1.81
CA PHE A 129 -17.21 -0.68 -0.74
C PHE A 129 -16.94 0.78 -1.16
N SER A 130 -16.75 1.04 -2.46
CA SER A 130 -16.69 2.41 -2.96
C SER A 130 -18.10 2.98 -3.09
N GLU A 131 -18.38 4.06 -2.36
CA GLU A 131 -19.67 4.77 -2.39
C GLU A 131 -19.42 6.26 -2.61
N GLY A 132 -19.81 6.78 -3.77
CA GLY A 132 -19.55 8.18 -4.14
C GLY A 132 -18.04 8.48 -4.22
N THR A 133 -17.53 9.28 -3.28
CA THR A 133 -16.10 9.58 -3.12
C THR A 133 -15.43 8.79 -2.00
N ASP A 134 -16.21 8.09 -1.20
CA ASP A 134 -15.77 7.49 0.05
C ASP A 134 -15.43 6.02 -0.12
N LEU A 135 -14.41 5.58 0.61
CA LEU A 135 -14.08 4.18 0.82
C LEU A 135 -13.84 3.94 2.32
N ARG A 136 -14.67 3.09 2.93
CA ARG A 136 -14.57 2.73 4.34
C ARG A 136 -14.83 1.25 4.53
N VAL A 137 -13.80 0.51 4.91
CA VAL A 137 -13.91 -0.95 5.00
C VAL A 137 -12.92 -1.47 6.03
N THR A 138 -13.34 -2.52 6.73
CA THR A 138 -12.57 -3.21 7.74
C THR A 138 -12.80 -4.70 7.62
N GLY A 139 -11.87 -5.48 8.14
CA GLY A 139 -12.00 -6.92 8.14
C GLY A 139 -10.95 -7.60 9.01
N ILE A 140 -10.97 -8.91 8.92
CA ILE A 140 -10.02 -9.81 9.57
C ILE A 140 -9.44 -10.70 8.50
N VAL A 141 -8.12 -10.77 8.46
CA VAL A 141 -7.36 -11.68 7.62
C VAL A 141 -6.49 -12.57 8.50
N ARG A 142 -6.44 -13.86 8.20
CA ARG A 142 -5.68 -14.83 9.01
C ARG A 142 -4.37 -15.14 8.31
N CYS A 143 -3.26 -14.73 8.89
CA CYS A 143 -1.95 -14.73 8.22
C CYS A 143 -0.94 -15.64 8.93
N ALA A 144 0.03 -16.14 8.18
CA ALA A 144 1.13 -16.93 8.73
C ALA A 144 1.81 -16.17 9.89
N SER A 145 2.06 -16.89 10.99
CA SER A 145 2.65 -16.34 12.20
C SER A 145 3.87 -17.17 12.63
N ALA A 146 4.75 -16.59 13.46
CA ALA A 146 5.93 -17.28 13.96
C ALA A 146 5.63 -18.51 14.84
N MET A 147 4.40 -18.64 15.35
CA MET A 147 3.96 -19.82 16.09
C MET A 147 3.69 -21.05 15.19
N GLY A 148 3.97 -20.98 13.89
CA GLY A 148 3.73 -22.07 12.93
C GLY A 148 2.26 -22.31 12.61
N ARG A 149 1.36 -21.45 13.09
CA ARG A 149 -0.08 -21.42 12.77
C ARG A 149 -0.44 -20.08 12.16
N LYS A 150 -1.62 -19.99 11.54
CA LYS A 150 -2.18 -18.69 11.14
C LYS A 150 -2.86 -18.01 12.33
N GLY A 151 -2.67 -16.71 12.44
CA GLY A 151 -3.31 -15.88 13.46
C GLY A 151 -4.00 -14.67 12.85
N ASP A 152 -4.90 -14.07 13.61
CA ASP A 152 -5.81 -13.05 13.11
C ASP A 152 -5.14 -11.67 13.10
N VAL A 153 -5.22 -11.00 11.96
CA VAL A 153 -4.79 -9.62 11.76
C VAL A 153 -6.02 -8.83 11.35
N ASN A 154 -6.43 -7.89 12.20
CA ASN A 154 -7.45 -6.92 11.84
C ASN A 154 -6.83 -5.93 10.85
N TRP A 155 -7.60 -5.52 9.85
CA TRP A 155 -7.16 -4.51 8.89
C TRP A 155 -8.30 -3.53 8.59
N ARG A 156 -7.93 -2.33 8.15
CA ARG A 156 -8.89 -1.32 7.70
C ARG A 156 -8.32 -0.43 6.62
N ILE A 157 -9.21 0.14 5.81
CA ILE A 157 -8.92 1.31 4.99
C ILE A 157 -9.59 2.52 5.63
N SER A 158 -8.80 3.57 5.85
CA SER A 158 -9.25 4.86 6.38
C SER A 158 -8.51 6.01 5.71
N LYS A 159 -8.97 7.23 5.96
CA LYS A 159 -8.17 8.43 5.71
C LYS A 159 -6.81 8.32 6.43
N SER A 160 -5.77 8.86 5.82
CA SER A 160 -4.39 8.90 6.33
C SER A 160 -4.22 9.85 7.51
#